data_AF-A0A8J3C7M7-F1
#
_entry.id   AF-A0A8J3C7M7-F1
#
_cell.length_a   1.000
_cell.length_b   1.000
_cell.length_c   1.000
_cell.angle_alpha   90.00
_cell.angle_beta   90.00
_cell.angle_gamma   90.00
#
_symmetry.space_group_name_H-M   'P 1'
#
loop_
_entity.id
_entity.type
_entity.pdbx_description
1 polymer ?
#
loop_
_entity_poly.entity_id
_entity_poly.type
_entity_poly.pdbx_seq_one_letter_code
_entity_poly.pdbx_strand_id
1 'polypeptide(L)'
;MTDRPTAAHLLRRLTFGPTASDVDAAVADGADATVAKLLAPATAPQFPDLGADPFGALAHDAGREARQQARQQVRAQVTAATWWWLTAMAGATTPAGRAAEKLTFFWHGHWATSVQKVRSATLMLTQQQTFRRYGLGDTGAMVRAMLRDPALILWLDGQRNTRKAPNENLARELMELFTLGVGHYTEADVKAGARVLTGWQVDRAAGRATLAAKRHDDTPVTVLGQAGVHDVDTYAGVLVRHPAHLPFLAGRLWLRYASGDPAPAEAIRRIAASGRDTATMLRAMVTDPAFPATRGHLVKQPVEWLVGAVRQLGIDLTKLPDKQRPRMTGMLRSLGQVPLRPPSVGGWPSGDAWLTTSSVQARLRAGQALAALTDGPLDDTPVRERVDALARLLVVDGWTARTRAALDQVAAQPRKLLALGLATPEYTVH
;
A
#
# COMPACT_ATOMS: atom_id res chain seq x y z
N MET A 1 -19.64 1.02 24.86
CA MET A 1 -20.11 0.77 23.46
C MET A 1 -19.52 1.87 22.59
N THR A 2 -18.99 1.53 21.41
CA THR A 2 -18.39 2.49 20.48
C THR A 2 -19.48 3.05 19.57
N ASP A 3 -19.56 4.36 19.39
CA ASP A 3 -20.53 4.94 18.46
C ASP A 3 -20.20 4.62 16.99
N ARG A 4 -21.22 4.70 16.12
CA ARG A 4 -21.10 4.37 14.70
C ARG A 4 -20.04 5.21 13.97
N PRO A 5 -19.99 6.56 14.11
CA PRO A 5 -18.95 7.36 13.47
C PRO A 5 -17.52 6.97 13.89
N THR A 6 -17.32 6.61 15.16
CA THR A 6 -16.02 6.15 15.68
C THR A 6 -15.63 4.82 15.09
N ALA A 7 -16.56 3.85 15.03
CA ALA A 7 -16.32 2.56 14.39
C ALA A 7 -16.05 2.73 12.88
N ALA A 8 -16.81 3.58 12.20
CA ALA A 8 -16.62 3.88 10.78
C ALA A 8 -15.28 4.55 10.50
N HIS A 9 -14.86 5.53 11.32
CA HIS A 9 -13.54 6.16 11.24
C HIS A 9 -12.42 5.13 11.36
N LEU A 10 -12.44 4.33 12.44
CA LEU A 10 -11.45 3.28 12.69
C LEU A 10 -11.33 2.32 11.50
N LEU A 11 -12.46 1.80 11.01
CA LEU A 11 -12.46 0.85 9.90
C LEU A 11 -11.99 1.49 8.60
N ARG A 12 -12.40 2.73 8.29
CA ARG A 12 -11.92 3.44 7.09
C ARG A 12 -10.41 3.65 7.12
N ARG A 13 -9.81 3.81 8.31
CA ARG A 13 -8.35 3.91 8.46
C ARG A 13 -7.67 2.57 8.25
N LEU A 14 -8.14 1.52 8.91
CA LEU A 14 -7.44 0.23 8.96
C LEU A 14 -7.77 -0.73 7.81
N THR A 15 -8.83 -0.51 7.03
CA THR A 15 -9.23 -1.42 5.95
C THR A 15 -9.46 -0.71 4.62
N PHE A 16 -9.69 -1.50 3.57
CA PHE A 16 -10.30 -1.02 2.33
C PHE A 16 -11.83 -1.11 2.44
N GLY A 17 -12.54 -0.01 2.15
CA GLY A 17 -14.01 0.05 2.01
C GLY A 17 -14.78 -0.79 3.02
N PRO A 18 -14.87 -0.37 4.29
CA PRO A 18 -15.81 -1.00 5.21
C PRO A 18 -17.23 -0.89 4.65
N THR A 19 -18.01 -1.95 4.80
CA THR A 19 -19.44 -1.96 4.48
C THR A 19 -20.25 -1.49 5.67
N ALA A 20 -21.54 -1.18 5.47
CA ALA A 20 -22.44 -0.86 6.57
C ALA A 20 -22.50 -1.98 7.63
N SER A 21 -22.47 -3.24 7.20
CA SER A 21 -22.47 -4.42 8.08
C SER A 21 -21.16 -4.57 8.86
N ASP A 22 -20.01 -4.21 8.26
CA ASP A 22 -18.73 -4.19 8.97
C ASP A 22 -18.76 -3.18 10.12
N VAL A 23 -19.37 -2.01 9.89
CA VAL A 23 -19.55 -0.98 10.93
C VAL A 23 -20.52 -1.44 12.02
N ASP A 24 -21.65 -2.06 11.62
CA ASP A 24 -22.62 -2.61 12.57
C ASP A 24 -21.97 -3.65 13.49
N ALA A 25 -21.14 -4.55 12.94
CA ALA A 25 -20.39 -5.53 13.71
C ALA A 25 -19.36 -4.88 14.65
N ALA A 26 -18.62 -3.87 14.19
CA ALA A 26 -17.64 -3.16 15.02
C ALA A 26 -18.28 -2.37 16.17
N VAL A 27 -19.47 -1.80 15.96
CA VAL A 27 -20.25 -1.14 17.03
C VAL A 27 -20.67 -2.15 18.10
N ALA A 28 -21.14 -3.33 17.68
CA ALA A 28 -21.54 -4.41 18.58
C ALA A 28 -20.35 -4.99 19.37
N ASP A 29 -19.20 -5.15 18.72
CA ASP A 29 -17.97 -5.65 19.35
C ASP A 29 -17.34 -4.64 20.31
N GLY A 30 -17.44 -3.34 20.00
CA GLY A 30 -16.69 -2.28 20.66
C GLY A 30 -15.26 -2.11 20.10
N ALA A 31 -14.65 -0.96 20.39
CA ALA A 31 -13.39 -0.53 19.78
C ALA A 31 -12.23 -1.50 20.05
N ASP A 32 -12.00 -1.90 21.30
CA ASP A 32 -10.83 -2.73 21.65
C ASP A 32 -10.88 -4.11 20.99
N ALA A 33 -12.05 -4.75 21.01
CA ALA A 33 -12.29 -6.03 20.36
C ALA A 33 -12.17 -5.90 18.83
N THR A 34 -12.69 -4.82 18.26
CA THR A 34 -12.55 -4.51 16.82
C THR A 34 -11.08 -4.37 16.43
N VAL A 35 -10.30 -3.56 17.16
CA VAL A 35 -8.86 -3.39 16.91
C VAL A 35 -8.12 -4.72 17.05
N ALA A 36 -8.45 -5.54 18.05
CA ALA A 36 -7.86 -6.87 18.21
C ALA A 36 -8.15 -7.79 17.02
N LYS A 37 -9.39 -7.81 16.50
CA LYS A 37 -9.76 -8.60 15.33
C LYS A 37 -9.07 -8.11 14.04
N LEU A 38 -8.90 -6.80 13.88
CA LEU A 38 -8.24 -6.20 12.72
C LEU A 38 -6.74 -6.48 12.71
N LEU A 39 -6.09 -6.46 13.87
CA LEU A 39 -4.64 -6.64 14.02
C LEU A 39 -4.23 -8.09 14.33
N ALA A 40 -5.15 -9.05 14.21
CA ALA A 40 -4.83 -10.47 14.32
C ALA A 40 -4.05 -10.96 13.08
N PRO A 41 -3.23 -12.02 13.20
CA PRO A 41 -2.61 -12.66 12.04
C PRO A 41 -3.66 -13.09 11.00
N ALA A 42 -3.40 -12.80 9.73
CA ALA A 42 -4.28 -13.15 8.62
C ALA A 42 -3.66 -14.23 7.74
N THR A 43 -4.48 -15.14 7.24
CA THR A 43 -4.07 -16.08 6.20
C THR A 43 -3.83 -15.31 4.89
N ALA A 44 -2.65 -15.48 4.30
CA ALA A 44 -2.35 -14.86 3.01
C ALA A 44 -3.25 -15.45 1.90
N PRO A 45 -3.72 -14.63 0.94
CA PRO A 45 -4.45 -15.14 -0.21
C PRO A 45 -3.54 -16.06 -1.06
N GLN A 46 -4.15 -17.01 -1.76
CA GLN A 46 -3.43 -17.81 -2.75
C GLN A 46 -2.94 -16.92 -3.90
N PHE A 47 -1.64 -16.96 -4.17
CA PHE A 47 -1.02 -16.21 -5.25
C PHE A 47 -1.31 -16.86 -6.60
N PRO A 48 -1.41 -16.07 -7.69
CA PRO A 48 -1.64 -16.61 -9.02
C PRO A 48 -0.37 -17.30 -9.52
N ASP A 49 -0.54 -18.40 -10.24
CA ASP A 49 0.55 -18.94 -11.06
C ASP A 49 0.69 -18.07 -12.32
N LEU A 50 1.85 -17.46 -12.49
CA LEU A 50 2.19 -16.61 -13.63
C LEU A 50 3.06 -17.33 -14.66
N GLY A 51 3.48 -18.56 -14.38
CA GLY A 51 4.54 -19.26 -15.10
C GLY A 51 5.94 -18.68 -14.83
N ALA A 52 6.90 -19.06 -15.67
CA ALA A 52 8.30 -18.64 -15.54
C ALA A 52 8.50 -17.13 -15.73
N ASP A 53 9.54 -16.55 -15.10
CA ASP A 53 9.95 -15.17 -15.38
C ASP A 53 10.46 -15.06 -16.84
N PRO A 54 9.84 -14.23 -17.71
CA PRO A 54 10.18 -14.22 -19.13
C PRO A 54 11.61 -13.77 -19.43
N PHE A 55 12.23 -12.95 -18.57
CA PHE A 55 13.63 -12.56 -18.72
C PHE A 55 14.59 -13.50 -18.00
N GLY A 56 14.13 -14.22 -16.97
CA GLY A 56 14.88 -15.30 -16.33
C GLY A 56 15.02 -16.54 -17.22
N ALA A 57 14.01 -16.83 -18.04
CA ALA A 57 14.02 -17.94 -19.01
C ALA A 57 14.73 -17.60 -20.34
N LEU A 58 15.16 -16.34 -20.52
CA LEU A 58 15.73 -15.87 -21.78
C LEU A 58 17.23 -16.19 -21.87
N ALA A 59 17.65 -16.79 -22.99
CA ALA A 59 19.07 -16.99 -23.27
C ALA A 59 19.83 -15.66 -23.36
N HIS A 60 21.10 -15.67 -22.97
CA HIS A 60 21.93 -14.44 -22.92
C HIS A 60 22.10 -13.79 -24.31
N ASP A 61 22.24 -14.61 -25.35
CA ASP A 61 22.39 -14.23 -26.76
C ASP A 61 21.05 -14.12 -27.51
N ALA A 62 19.91 -14.17 -26.82
CA ALA A 62 18.60 -14.12 -27.44
C ALA A 62 18.40 -12.88 -28.32
N GLY A 63 17.93 -13.12 -29.55
CA GLY A 63 17.67 -12.12 -30.58
C GLY A 63 16.52 -11.16 -30.26
N ARG A 64 16.30 -10.17 -31.14
CA ARG A 64 15.30 -9.11 -30.94
C ARG A 64 13.87 -9.64 -30.78
N GLU A 65 13.49 -10.65 -31.55
CA GLU A 65 12.15 -11.24 -31.53
C GLU A 65 11.84 -11.92 -30.20
N ALA A 66 12.74 -12.78 -29.69
CA ALA A 66 12.60 -13.40 -28.38
C ALA A 66 12.50 -12.37 -27.25
N ARG A 67 13.31 -11.29 -27.32
CA ARG A 67 13.22 -10.16 -26.37
C ARG A 67 11.88 -9.42 -26.47
N GLN A 68 11.29 -9.30 -27.65
CA GLN A 68 9.97 -8.70 -27.85
C GLN A 68 8.86 -9.58 -27.27
N GLN A 69 8.92 -10.89 -27.49
CA GLN A 69 7.99 -11.87 -26.91
C GLN A 69 8.06 -11.84 -25.38
N ALA A 70 9.27 -11.87 -24.80
CA ALA A 70 9.45 -11.76 -23.35
C ALA A 70 8.81 -10.48 -22.77
N ARG A 71 8.94 -9.33 -23.47
CA ARG A 71 8.29 -8.08 -23.07
C ARG A 71 6.77 -8.16 -23.12
N GLN A 72 6.19 -8.88 -24.09
CA GLN A 72 4.74 -9.08 -24.17
C GLN A 72 4.25 -9.97 -23.03
N GLN A 73 4.95 -11.08 -22.75
CA GLN A 73 4.66 -11.96 -21.63
C GLN A 73 4.73 -11.24 -20.28
N VAL A 74 5.76 -10.41 -20.06
CA VAL A 74 5.85 -9.57 -18.85
C VAL A 74 4.63 -8.66 -18.72
N ARG A 75 4.16 -8.03 -19.80
CA ARG A 75 2.95 -7.18 -19.74
C ARG A 75 1.71 -7.99 -19.36
N ALA A 76 1.57 -9.21 -19.89
CA ALA A 76 0.46 -10.10 -19.56
C ALA A 76 0.52 -10.52 -18.08
N GLN A 77 1.68 -10.98 -17.61
CA GLN A 77 1.89 -11.37 -16.20
C GLN A 77 1.65 -10.19 -15.23
N VAL A 78 2.14 -8.99 -15.55
CA VAL A 78 1.90 -7.79 -14.72
C VAL A 78 0.41 -7.44 -14.69
N THR A 79 -0.29 -7.60 -15.81
CA THR A 79 -1.75 -7.35 -15.86
C THR A 79 -2.49 -8.36 -14.99
N ALA A 80 -2.15 -9.65 -15.08
CA ALA A 80 -2.71 -10.70 -14.24
C ALA A 80 -2.44 -10.47 -12.74
N ALA A 81 -1.19 -10.14 -12.37
CA ALA A 81 -0.81 -9.85 -10.98
C ALA A 81 -1.54 -8.62 -10.42
N THR A 82 -1.66 -7.55 -11.23
CA THR A 82 -2.39 -6.34 -10.83
C THR A 82 -3.87 -6.64 -10.59
N TRP A 83 -4.49 -7.41 -11.50
CA TRP A 83 -5.89 -7.80 -11.38
C TRP A 83 -6.14 -8.70 -10.18
N TRP A 84 -5.29 -9.72 -9.98
CA TRP A 84 -5.33 -10.59 -8.82
C TRP A 84 -5.27 -9.80 -7.53
N TRP A 85 -4.34 -8.84 -7.41
CA TRP A 85 -4.20 -8.10 -6.16
C TRP A 85 -5.41 -7.20 -5.87
N LEU A 86 -5.97 -6.52 -6.89
CA LEU A 86 -7.21 -5.77 -6.71
C LEU A 86 -8.37 -6.68 -6.25
N THR A 87 -8.42 -7.89 -6.79
CA THR A 87 -9.41 -8.90 -6.40
C THR A 87 -9.21 -9.36 -4.96
N ALA A 88 -7.95 -9.58 -4.53
CA ALA A 88 -7.63 -9.94 -3.14
C ALA A 88 -7.99 -8.81 -2.15
N MET A 89 -7.67 -7.56 -2.47
CA MET A 89 -8.04 -6.40 -1.65
C MET A 89 -9.56 -6.26 -1.51
N ALA A 90 -10.31 -6.45 -2.59
CA ALA A 90 -11.77 -6.35 -2.58
C ALA A 90 -12.43 -7.56 -1.90
N GLY A 91 -11.91 -8.78 -2.12
CA GLY A 91 -12.50 -10.04 -1.71
C GLY A 91 -12.18 -10.50 -0.28
N ALA A 92 -11.36 -9.77 0.48
CA ALA A 92 -11.06 -10.14 1.87
C ALA A 92 -12.34 -10.11 2.74
N THR A 93 -12.70 -11.28 3.31
CA THR A 93 -13.95 -11.48 4.05
C THR A 93 -13.80 -11.28 5.56
N THR A 94 -12.64 -11.58 6.14
CA THR A 94 -12.37 -11.42 7.58
C THR A 94 -11.85 -10.01 7.92
N PRO A 95 -12.06 -9.50 9.15
CA PRO A 95 -11.47 -8.23 9.59
C PRO A 95 -9.94 -8.20 9.44
N ALA A 96 -9.26 -9.24 9.93
CA ALA A 96 -7.82 -9.39 9.83
C ALA A 96 -7.32 -9.39 8.38
N GLY A 97 -8.00 -10.12 7.48
CA GLY A 97 -7.62 -10.18 6.06
C GLY A 97 -7.70 -8.82 5.37
N ARG A 98 -8.74 -8.02 5.67
CA ARG A 98 -8.90 -6.68 5.09
C ARG A 98 -7.84 -5.70 5.59
N ALA A 99 -7.52 -5.77 6.88
CA ALA A 99 -6.45 -4.97 7.46
C ALA A 99 -5.08 -5.38 6.92
N ALA A 100 -4.84 -6.68 6.74
CA ALA A 100 -3.60 -7.21 6.17
C ALA A 100 -3.37 -6.72 4.73
N GLU A 101 -4.41 -6.64 3.89
CA GLU A 101 -4.27 -6.08 2.53
C GLU A 101 -3.98 -4.58 2.56
N LYS A 102 -4.64 -3.82 3.45
CA LYS A 102 -4.36 -2.39 3.64
C LYS A 102 -2.91 -2.16 4.09
N LEU A 103 -2.43 -2.98 5.03
CA LEU A 103 -1.06 -2.96 5.51
C LEU A 103 -0.04 -3.37 4.45
N THR A 104 -0.36 -4.38 3.65
CA THR A 104 0.45 -4.78 2.49
C THR A 104 0.58 -3.62 1.50
N PHE A 105 -0.50 -2.89 1.24
CA PHE A 105 -0.48 -1.72 0.36
C PHE A 105 0.32 -0.54 0.96
N PHE A 106 0.25 -0.33 2.28
CA PHE A 106 1.15 0.60 2.97
C PHE A 106 2.61 0.22 2.75
N TRP A 107 3.00 -1.04 3.01
CA TRP A 107 4.38 -1.49 2.84
C TRP A 107 4.86 -1.40 1.40
N HIS A 108 3.99 -1.71 0.43
CA HIS A 108 4.30 -1.53 -1.00
C HIS A 108 4.52 -0.06 -1.38
N GLY A 109 3.86 0.87 -0.69
CA GLY A 109 4.11 2.30 -0.83
C GLY A 109 5.31 2.81 -0.02
N HIS A 110 5.64 2.16 1.10
CA HIS A 110 6.80 2.48 1.95
C HIS A 110 8.09 2.03 1.29
N TRP A 111 8.17 0.76 0.90
CA TRP A 111 9.27 0.12 0.16
C TRP A 111 9.05 0.24 -1.35
N ALA A 112 8.82 1.46 -1.82
CA ALA A 112 8.36 1.71 -3.19
C ALA A 112 9.29 1.08 -4.23
N THR A 113 8.77 0.05 -4.91
CA THR A 113 9.46 -0.73 -5.93
C THR A 113 8.57 -0.80 -7.18
N SER A 114 9.08 -0.39 -8.34
CA SER A 114 8.27 -0.33 -9.56
C SER A 114 8.58 -1.45 -10.56
N VAL A 115 7.51 -2.17 -10.93
CA VAL A 115 7.56 -3.21 -11.96
C VAL A 115 7.96 -2.66 -13.33
N GLN A 116 7.89 -1.34 -13.55
CA GLN A 116 8.31 -0.72 -14.82
C GLN A 116 9.82 -0.88 -15.07
N LYS A 117 10.65 -0.79 -14.02
CA LYS A 117 12.09 -1.05 -14.08
C LYS A 117 12.41 -2.50 -13.70
N VAL A 118 11.74 -3.05 -12.69
CA VAL A 118 11.96 -4.45 -12.27
C VAL A 118 11.57 -5.44 -13.36
N ARG A 119 10.55 -5.19 -14.19
CA ARG A 119 10.14 -6.05 -15.31
C ARG A 119 10.01 -7.53 -14.95
N SER A 120 9.42 -7.81 -13.80
CA SER A 120 9.10 -9.16 -13.33
C SER A 120 7.87 -9.07 -12.44
N ALA A 121 6.78 -9.75 -12.81
CA ALA A 121 5.63 -9.85 -11.92
C ALA A 121 5.91 -10.79 -10.74
N THR A 122 6.66 -11.87 -10.99
CA THR A 122 7.06 -12.86 -9.98
C THR A 122 7.86 -12.25 -8.84
N LEU A 123 8.88 -11.43 -9.15
CA LEU A 123 9.68 -10.77 -8.10
C LEU A 123 8.82 -9.77 -7.29
N MET A 124 7.92 -9.04 -7.96
CA MET A 124 7.01 -8.11 -7.27
C MET A 124 6.03 -8.84 -6.34
N LEU A 125 5.49 -9.99 -6.76
CA LEU A 125 4.61 -10.80 -5.90
C LEU A 125 5.38 -11.45 -4.75
N THR A 126 6.62 -11.86 -4.97
CA THR A 126 7.53 -12.36 -3.91
C THR A 126 7.78 -11.28 -2.85
N GLN A 127 8.08 -10.05 -3.26
CA GLN A 127 8.18 -8.91 -2.33
C GLN A 127 6.87 -8.69 -1.56
N GLN A 128 5.72 -8.84 -2.24
CA GLN A 128 4.42 -8.74 -1.60
C GLN A 128 4.13 -9.87 -0.58
N GLN A 129 4.69 -11.06 -0.77
CA GLN A 129 4.68 -12.13 0.23
C GLN A 129 5.53 -11.75 1.44
N THR A 130 6.70 -11.14 1.24
CA THR A 130 7.53 -10.58 2.32
C THR A 130 6.74 -9.56 3.14
N PHE A 131 6.01 -8.66 2.49
CA PHE A 131 5.14 -7.69 3.17
C PHE A 131 4.06 -8.36 4.03
N ARG A 132 3.39 -9.41 3.53
CA ARG A 132 2.40 -10.13 4.32
C ARG A 132 3.02 -10.94 5.46
N ARG A 133 4.21 -11.50 5.25
CA ARG A 133 4.89 -12.34 6.23
C ARG A 133 5.41 -11.55 7.43
N TYR A 134 6.03 -10.39 7.19
CA TYR A 134 6.70 -9.62 8.24
C TYR A 134 6.00 -8.30 8.57
N GLY A 135 5.06 -7.84 7.75
CA GLY A 135 4.55 -6.47 7.82
C GLY A 135 3.72 -6.15 9.04
N LEU A 136 3.16 -7.15 9.72
CA LEU A 136 2.43 -6.97 10.98
C LEU A 136 3.33 -7.12 12.22
N GLY A 137 4.52 -7.72 12.06
CA GLY A 137 5.42 -8.07 13.17
C GLY A 137 6.57 -7.09 13.39
N ASP A 138 7.68 -7.61 13.94
CA ASP A 138 8.93 -6.85 14.18
C ASP A 138 9.52 -6.29 12.87
N THR A 139 9.71 -4.97 12.84
CA THR A 139 10.22 -4.24 11.68
C THR A 139 11.66 -4.61 11.33
N GLY A 140 12.45 -5.14 12.27
CA GLY A 140 13.79 -5.65 12.03
C GLY A 140 13.80 -6.84 11.08
N ALA A 141 12.83 -7.75 11.20
CA ALA A 141 12.66 -8.86 10.25
C ALA A 141 12.32 -8.37 8.84
N MET A 142 11.45 -7.35 8.74
CA MET A 142 11.12 -6.70 7.47
C MET A 142 12.36 -6.08 6.82
N VAL A 143 13.11 -5.26 7.55
CA VAL A 143 14.31 -4.58 7.02
C VAL A 143 15.35 -5.61 6.54
N ARG A 144 15.62 -6.66 7.33
CA ARG A 144 16.54 -7.76 6.94
C ARG A 144 16.11 -8.47 5.65
N ALA A 145 14.81 -8.70 5.49
CA ALA A 145 14.27 -9.34 4.29
C ALA A 145 14.37 -8.41 3.07
N MET A 146 14.02 -7.13 3.23
CA MET A 146 14.03 -6.15 2.15
C MET A 146 15.44 -5.83 1.63
N LEU A 147 16.46 -5.87 2.49
CA LEU A 147 17.86 -5.71 2.06
C LEU A 147 18.33 -6.81 1.08
N ARG A 148 17.65 -7.97 1.06
CA ARG A 148 17.93 -9.08 0.14
C ARG A 148 16.85 -9.25 -0.92
N ASP A 149 15.88 -8.34 -0.96
CA ASP A 149 14.75 -8.46 -1.87
C ASP A 149 15.21 -8.23 -3.32
N PRO A 150 15.02 -9.21 -4.22
CA PRO A 150 15.52 -9.12 -5.59
C PRO A 150 14.84 -8.00 -6.39
N ALA A 151 13.57 -7.67 -6.09
CA ALA A 151 12.87 -6.58 -6.78
C ALA A 151 13.46 -5.21 -6.37
N LEU A 152 13.70 -5.00 -5.07
CA LEU A 152 14.29 -3.77 -4.54
C LEU A 152 15.74 -3.59 -5.04
N ILE A 153 16.53 -4.67 -5.05
CA ILE A 153 17.90 -4.67 -5.58
C ILE A 153 17.91 -4.21 -7.05
N LEU A 154 17.03 -4.76 -7.90
CA LEU A 154 16.92 -4.31 -9.30
C LEU A 154 16.39 -2.88 -9.43
N TRP A 155 15.44 -2.49 -8.57
CA TRP A 155 14.85 -1.15 -8.59
C TRP A 155 15.89 -0.07 -8.28
N LEU A 156 16.81 -0.34 -7.37
CA LEU A 156 17.82 0.62 -6.91
C LEU A 156 19.23 0.37 -7.47
N ASP A 157 19.33 -0.47 -8.51
CA ASP A 157 20.59 -0.82 -9.18
C ASP A 157 21.65 -1.47 -8.26
N GLY A 158 21.21 -2.13 -7.19
CA GLY A 158 22.08 -2.84 -6.24
C GLY A 158 22.85 -3.99 -6.88
N GLN A 159 22.32 -4.61 -7.94
CA GLN A 159 23.02 -5.63 -8.73
C GLN A 159 24.29 -5.12 -9.44
N ARG A 160 24.42 -3.79 -9.57
CA ARG A 160 25.61 -3.14 -10.13
C ARG A 160 26.62 -2.74 -9.05
N ASN A 161 26.25 -2.82 -7.78
CA ASN A 161 27.11 -2.46 -6.65
C ASN A 161 28.25 -3.48 -6.49
N THR A 162 29.50 -3.04 -6.58
CA THR A 162 30.68 -3.93 -6.44
C THR A 162 31.77 -3.28 -5.62
N ARG A 163 32.65 -4.08 -5.01
CA ARG A 163 33.82 -3.57 -4.28
C ARG A 163 34.71 -2.62 -5.08
N LYS A 164 34.71 -2.72 -6.42
CA LYS A 164 35.49 -1.84 -7.31
C LYS A 164 34.77 -0.55 -7.69
N ALA A 165 33.44 -0.57 -7.64
CA ALA A 165 32.58 0.55 -7.96
C ALA A 165 31.35 0.50 -7.04
N PRO A 166 31.49 0.99 -5.78
CA PRO A 166 30.37 1.06 -4.85
C PRO A 166 29.27 1.98 -5.40
N ASN A 167 28.02 1.51 -5.34
CA ASN A 167 26.83 2.27 -5.72
C ASN A 167 26.05 2.65 -4.46
N GLU A 168 26.00 3.95 -4.18
CA GLU A 168 25.40 4.52 -2.98
C GLU A 168 23.87 4.51 -2.96
N ASN A 169 23.23 4.34 -4.11
CA ASN A 169 21.78 4.56 -4.26
C ASN A 169 20.97 3.74 -3.25
N LEU A 170 21.11 2.40 -3.24
CA LEU A 170 20.37 1.56 -2.29
C LEU A 170 20.65 1.93 -0.82
N ALA A 171 21.90 2.23 -0.47
CA ALA A 171 22.27 2.59 0.91
C ALA A 171 21.64 3.92 1.36
N ARG A 172 21.65 4.92 0.48
CA ARG A 172 21.02 6.23 0.72
C ARG A 172 19.53 6.08 0.94
N GLU A 173 18.83 5.41 0.03
CA GLU A 173 17.38 5.24 0.11
C GLU A 173 16.95 4.42 1.34
N LEU A 174 17.75 3.44 1.75
CA LEU A 174 17.52 2.68 2.98
C LEU A 174 17.51 3.58 4.22
N MET A 175 18.51 4.45 4.36
CA MET A 175 18.59 5.38 5.49
C MET A 175 17.51 6.47 5.36
N GLU A 176 17.41 7.11 4.20
CA GLU A 176 16.59 8.29 3.99
C GLU A 176 15.09 7.98 3.93
N LEU A 177 14.68 7.03 3.10
CA LEU A 177 13.27 6.81 2.76
C LEU A 177 12.64 5.61 3.44
N PHE A 178 13.44 4.66 3.94
CA PHE A 178 12.89 3.41 4.47
C PHE A 178 13.09 3.19 5.95
N THR A 179 14.11 3.79 6.58
CA THR A 179 14.43 3.48 7.98
C THR A 179 14.61 4.68 8.91
N LEU A 180 15.31 5.74 8.53
CA LEU A 180 15.73 6.80 9.47
C LEU A 180 15.12 8.17 9.17
N GLY A 181 14.90 8.51 7.90
CA GLY A 181 14.55 9.87 7.51
C GLY A 181 15.77 10.76 7.27
N VAL A 182 15.56 11.88 6.58
CA VAL A 182 16.57 12.90 6.28
C VAL A 182 17.14 13.49 7.58
N GLY A 183 18.45 13.74 7.61
CA GLY A 183 19.13 14.41 8.74
C GLY A 183 19.58 13.49 9.87
N HIS A 184 19.42 12.17 9.70
CA HIS A 184 19.77 11.17 10.71
C HIS A 184 20.96 10.26 10.33
N TYR A 185 21.70 10.64 9.29
CA TYR A 185 22.89 9.96 8.79
C TYR A 185 23.77 10.98 8.06
N THR A 186 25.04 10.63 7.85
CA THR A 186 26.00 11.42 7.09
C THR A 186 26.28 10.82 5.72
N GLU A 187 26.92 11.59 4.85
CA GLU A 187 27.43 11.09 3.57
C GLU A 187 28.44 9.95 3.74
N ALA A 188 29.21 9.96 4.84
CA ALA A 188 30.13 8.87 5.17
C ALA A 188 29.38 7.58 5.50
N ASP A 189 28.23 7.67 6.18
CA ASP A 189 27.37 6.52 6.48
C ASP A 189 26.78 5.91 5.20
N VAL A 190 26.38 6.76 4.25
CA VAL A 190 25.90 6.29 2.93
C VAL A 190 26.99 5.50 2.21
N LYS A 191 28.22 6.02 2.16
CA LYS A 191 29.37 5.34 1.56
C LYS A 191 29.72 4.03 2.26
N ALA A 192 29.67 4.01 3.59
CA ALA A 192 29.90 2.80 4.37
C ALA A 192 28.82 1.75 4.10
N GLY A 193 27.54 2.14 4.13
CA GLY A 193 26.43 1.26 3.77
C GLY A 193 26.53 0.75 2.33
N ALA A 194 26.95 1.58 1.38
CA ALA A 194 27.15 1.17 -0.01
C ALA A 194 28.16 0.04 -0.12
N ARG A 195 29.25 0.08 0.65
CA ARG A 195 30.28 -0.97 0.69
C ARG A 195 29.73 -2.27 1.26
N VAL A 196 28.98 -2.21 2.36
CA VAL A 196 28.31 -3.38 2.97
C VAL A 196 27.33 -4.06 1.98
N LEU A 197 26.71 -3.29 1.10
CA LEU A 197 25.74 -3.80 0.13
C LEU A 197 26.35 -4.24 -1.21
N THR A 198 27.67 -4.31 -1.33
CA THR A 198 28.34 -4.73 -2.57
C THR A 198 28.15 -6.23 -2.84
N GLY A 199 28.12 -6.60 -4.12
CA GLY A 199 28.25 -8.00 -4.55
C GLY A 199 26.94 -8.79 -4.67
N TRP A 200 25.79 -8.23 -4.32
CA TRP A 200 24.49 -8.88 -4.52
C TRP A 200 24.16 -9.02 -6.01
N GLN A 201 23.70 -10.20 -6.44
CA GLN A 201 23.25 -10.51 -7.79
C GLN A 201 21.85 -11.11 -7.75
N VAL A 202 21.02 -10.81 -8.74
CA VAL A 202 19.63 -11.29 -8.80
C VAL A 202 19.51 -12.40 -9.84
N ASP A 203 19.06 -13.57 -9.38
CA ASP A 203 18.63 -14.68 -10.21
C ASP A 203 17.11 -14.57 -10.40
N ARG A 204 16.72 -14.14 -11.61
CA ARG A 204 15.31 -13.96 -11.98
C ARG A 204 14.57 -15.27 -12.10
N ALA A 205 15.24 -16.32 -12.57
CA ALA A 205 14.60 -17.63 -12.79
C ALA A 205 14.30 -18.28 -11.43
N ALA A 206 15.24 -18.21 -10.49
CA ALA A 206 15.04 -18.72 -9.14
C ALA A 206 14.31 -17.74 -8.20
N GLY A 207 14.03 -16.51 -8.63
CA GLY A 207 13.31 -15.51 -7.84
C GLY A 207 14.05 -15.02 -6.59
N ARG A 208 15.39 -15.07 -6.57
CA ARG A 208 16.20 -14.81 -5.36
C ARG A 208 17.44 -13.97 -5.64
N ALA A 209 17.96 -13.32 -4.61
CA ALA A 209 19.26 -12.65 -4.65
C ALA A 209 20.34 -13.48 -3.95
N THR A 210 21.57 -13.43 -4.46
CA THR A 210 22.73 -14.13 -3.90
C THR A 210 23.94 -13.22 -3.82
N LEU A 211 24.79 -13.43 -2.82
CA LEU A 211 26.02 -12.68 -2.64
C LEU A 211 27.15 -13.30 -3.47
N ALA A 212 27.69 -12.56 -4.43
CA ALA A 212 28.88 -12.94 -5.16
C ALA A 212 30.13 -12.47 -4.40
N ALA A 213 30.77 -13.37 -3.64
CA ALA A 213 31.89 -13.06 -2.76
C ALA A 213 33.02 -12.25 -3.44
N LYS A 214 33.39 -12.59 -4.69
CA LYS A 214 34.44 -11.87 -5.46
C LYS A 214 34.11 -10.39 -5.73
N ARG A 215 32.84 -10.01 -5.63
CA ARG A 215 32.33 -8.64 -5.85
C ARG A 215 32.03 -7.92 -4.54
N HIS A 216 32.07 -8.60 -3.42
CA HIS A 216 31.78 -8.05 -2.10
C HIS A 216 33.03 -7.42 -1.48
N ASP A 217 32.83 -6.30 -0.78
CA ASP A 217 33.78 -5.65 0.10
C ASP A 217 33.49 -6.10 1.53
N ASP A 218 34.40 -6.91 2.06
CA ASP A 218 34.37 -7.52 3.39
C ASP A 218 35.30 -6.79 4.38
N THR A 219 35.82 -5.62 4.00
CA THR A 219 36.71 -4.87 4.87
C THR A 219 35.93 -4.02 5.89
N PRO A 220 36.51 -3.73 7.07
CA PRO A 220 35.82 -2.98 8.11
C PRO A 220 35.35 -1.60 7.65
N VAL A 221 34.16 -1.20 8.10
CA VAL A 221 33.60 0.14 7.93
C VAL A 221 33.06 0.66 9.25
N THR A 222 32.96 1.98 9.38
CA THR A 222 32.14 2.61 10.43
C THR A 222 30.87 3.10 9.79
N VAL A 223 29.72 2.62 10.27
CA VAL A 223 28.40 3.03 9.78
C VAL A 223 27.51 3.34 10.97
N LEU A 224 26.95 4.56 10.99
CA LEU A 224 26.11 5.08 12.07
C LEU A 224 26.77 4.92 13.45
N GLY A 225 28.07 5.23 13.51
CA GLY A 225 28.89 5.12 14.71
C GLY A 225 29.33 3.70 15.10
N GLN A 226 28.97 2.68 14.32
CA GLN A 226 29.32 1.28 14.61
C GLN A 226 30.45 0.80 13.70
N ALA A 227 31.65 0.63 14.26
CA ALA A 227 32.83 0.13 13.56
C ALA A 227 32.88 -1.41 13.54
N GLY A 228 33.24 -1.99 12.39
CA GLY A 228 33.43 -3.44 12.27
C GLY A 228 33.30 -3.93 10.84
N VAL A 229 33.45 -5.24 10.65
CA VAL A 229 33.02 -5.92 9.42
C VAL A 229 31.52 -6.11 9.52
N HIS A 230 30.78 -5.58 8.55
CA HIS A 230 29.33 -5.66 8.53
C HIS A 230 28.86 -6.49 7.33
N ASP A 231 27.87 -7.34 7.57
CA ASP A 231 27.08 -7.97 6.53
C ASP A 231 25.69 -7.32 6.46
N VAL A 232 24.81 -7.87 5.62
CA VAL A 232 23.44 -7.36 5.47
C VAL A 232 22.62 -7.47 6.76
N ASP A 233 22.80 -8.50 7.57
CA ASP A 233 22.04 -8.67 8.82
C ASP A 233 22.52 -7.74 9.92
N THR A 234 23.84 -7.60 10.08
CA THR A 234 24.39 -6.66 11.06
C THR A 234 24.02 -5.23 10.68
N TYR A 235 24.08 -4.88 9.39
CA TYR A 235 23.68 -3.57 8.88
C TYR A 235 22.18 -3.29 9.08
N ALA A 236 21.30 -4.26 8.80
CA ALA A 236 19.89 -4.15 9.15
C ALA A 236 19.70 -3.87 10.64
N GLY A 237 20.46 -4.56 11.48
CA GLY A 237 20.49 -4.36 12.93
C GLY A 237 20.92 -2.95 13.33
N VAL A 238 21.95 -2.39 12.67
CA VAL A 238 22.40 -1.01 12.91
C VAL A 238 21.26 -0.03 12.58
N LEU A 239 20.60 -0.19 11.43
CA LEU A 239 19.51 0.70 11.01
C LEU A 239 18.34 0.67 12.01
N VAL A 240 17.85 -0.50 12.41
CA VAL A 240 16.65 -0.59 13.27
C VAL A 240 16.90 -0.31 14.75
N ARG A 241 18.17 -0.29 15.19
CA ARG A 241 18.57 0.17 16.53
C ARG A 241 18.83 1.67 16.59
N HIS A 242 18.93 2.35 15.45
CA HIS A 242 19.14 3.78 15.41
C HIS A 242 17.95 4.51 16.07
N PRO A 243 18.17 5.52 16.95
CA PRO A 243 17.09 6.21 17.68
C PRO A 243 16.01 6.84 16.79
N ALA A 244 16.37 7.22 15.56
CA ALA A 244 15.42 7.79 14.60
C ALA A 244 14.45 6.77 13.98
N HIS A 245 14.73 5.46 14.06
CA HIS A 245 13.98 4.46 13.31
C HIS A 245 12.49 4.40 13.69
N LEU A 246 12.21 4.30 14.99
CA LEU A 246 10.84 4.19 15.49
C LEU A 246 10.03 5.49 15.31
N PRO A 247 10.55 6.69 15.63
CA PRO A 247 9.87 7.95 15.30
C PRO A 247 9.59 8.12 13.81
N PHE A 248 10.55 7.76 12.95
CA PHE A 248 10.37 7.81 11.50
C PHE A 248 9.22 6.92 11.05
N LEU A 249 9.21 5.65 11.46
CA LEU A 249 8.15 4.72 11.08
C LEU A 249 6.80 5.12 11.67
N ALA A 250 6.75 5.61 12.91
CA ALA A 250 5.53 6.15 13.52
C ALA A 250 4.94 7.30 12.69
N GLY A 251 5.79 8.21 12.20
CA GLY A 251 5.37 9.28 11.30
C GLY A 251 4.83 8.76 9.97
N ARG A 252 5.46 7.73 9.38
CA ARG A 252 4.98 7.10 8.15
C ARG A 252 3.63 6.40 8.32
N LEU A 253 3.42 5.71 9.44
CA LEU A 253 2.12 5.10 9.77
C LEU A 253 1.06 6.18 9.95
N TRP A 254 1.34 7.23 10.72
CA TRP A 254 0.40 8.34 10.92
C TRP A 254 -0.01 9.00 9.60
N LEU A 255 0.96 9.34 8.75
CA LEU A 255 0.70 9.97 7.45
C LEU A 255 -0.13 9.10 6.50
N ARG A 256 -0.11 7.78 6.70
CA ARG A 256 -0.89 6.86 5.87
C ARG A 256 -2.26 6.54 6.46
N TYR A 257 -2.37 6.43 7.78
CA TYR A 257 -3.54 5.88 8.45
C TYR A 257 -4.35 6.90 9.23
N ALA A 258 -3.76 8.00 9.69
CA ALA A 258 -4.42 8.94 10.57
C ALA A 258 -4.76 10.25 9.86
N SER A 259 -3.75 10.96 9.33
CA SER A 259 -3.91 12.31 8.75
C SER A 259 -2.91 12.56 7.62
N GLY A 260 -3.25 13.44 6.66
CA GLY A 260 -2.27 13.98 5.71
C GLY A 260 -1.26 14.95 6.35
N ASP A 261 -1.57 15.46 7.54
CA ASP A 261 -0.71 16.35 8.31
C ASP A 261 0.26 15.57 9.21
N PRO A 262 1.45 16.13 9.52
CA PRO A 262 2.35 15.55 10.50
C PRO A 262 1.68 15.31 11.86
N ALA A 263 2.02 14.20 12.50
CA ALA A 263 1.49 13.88 13.82
C ALA A 263 2.00 14.87 14.88
N PRO A 264 1.21 15.14 15.92
CA PRO A 264 1.74 15.79 17.12
C PRO A 264 2.96 15.02 17.66
N ALA A 265 4.00 15.73 18.09
CA ALA A 265 5.23 15.12 18.59
C ALA A 265 4.98 14.09 19.69
N GLU A 266 3.99 14.35 20.53
CA GLU A 266 3.59 13.45 21.60
C GLU A 266 2.93 12.15 21.11
N ALA A 267 2.15 12.20 20.02
CA ALA A 267 1.62 10.98 19.39
C ALA A 267 2.76 10.14 18.79
N ILE A 268 3.75 10.77 18.14
CA ILE A 268 4.96 10.07 17.66
C ILE A 268 5.68 9.37 18.81
N ARG A 269 5.87 10.06 19.95
CA ARG A 269 6.52 9.46 21.13
C ARG A 269 5.79 8.22 21.61
N ARG A 270 4.46 8.28 21.77
CA ARG A 270 3.66 7.13 22.24
C ARG A 270 3.65 5.96 21.26
N ILE A 271 3.54 6.22 19.96
CA ILE A 271 3.60 5.18 18.93
C ILE A 271 5.00 4.55 18.90
N ALA A 272 6.07 5.35 18.91
CA ALA A 272 7.44 4.84 18.92
C ALA A 272 7.75 4.04 20.19
N ALA A 273 7.21 4.44 21.34
CA ALA A 273 7.38 3.75 22.61
C ALA A 273 6.73 2.35 22.64
N SER A 274 5.80 2.03 21.73
CA SER A 274 5.21 0.69 21.64
C SER A 274 6.20 -0.36 21.12
N GLY A 275 7.37 0.06 20.61
CA GLY A 275 8.42 -0.81 20.12
C GLY A 275 8.35 -1.05 18.61
N ARG A 276 9.09 -2.07 18.15
CA ARG A 276 9.28 -2.38 16.71
C ARG A 276 8.21 -3.28 16.11
N ASP A 277 7.20 -3.69 16.86
CA ASP A 277 6.13 -4.52 16.32
C ASP A 277 5.04 -3.65 15.67
N THR A 278 4.80 -3.85 14.38
CA THR A 278 3.90 -2.97 13.61
C THR A 278 2.45 -3.04 14.09
N ALA A 279 1.97 -4.19 14.56
CA ALA A 279 0.64 -4.30 15.15
C ALA A 279 0.53 -3.46 16.42
N THR A 280 1.54 -3.50 17.29
CA THR A 280 1.56 -2.65 18.49
C THR A 280 1.59 -1.16 18.15
N MET A 281 2.35 -0.75 17.13
CA MET A 281 2.41 0.64 16.67
C MET A 281 1.06 1.11 16.11
N LEU A 282 0.40 0.28 15.27
CA LEU A 282 -0.93 0.57 14.75
C LEU A 282 -1.97 0.67 15.86
N ARG A 283 -1.92 -0.23 16.85
CA ARG A 283 -2.79 -0.16 18.04
C ARG A 283 -2.57 1.15 18.78
N ALA A 284 -1.32 1.46 19.15
CA ALA A 284 -0.96 2.69 19.86
C ALA A 284 -1.45 3.94 19.12
N MET A 285 -1.32 3.96 17.79
CA MET A 285 -1.79 5.04 16.94
C MET A 285 -3.32 5.21 16.98
N VAL A 286 -4.10 4.14 16.78
CA VAL A 286 -5.57 4.27 16.73
C VAL A 286 -6.21 4.48 18.10
N THR A 287 -5.49 4.17 19.18
CA THR A 287 -5.89 4.46 20.56
C THR A 287 -5.33 5.77 21.09
N ASP A 288 -4.53 6.50 20.30
CA ASP A 288 -3.94 7.77 20.72
C ASP A 288 -5.02 8.86 20.89
N PRO A 289 -4.96 9.71 21.94
CA PRO A 289 -5.90 10.82 22.11
C PRO A 289 -5.99 11.80 20.94
N ALA A 290 -4.95 11.90 20.10
CA ALA A 290 -4.96 12.76 18.91
C ALA A 290 -5.69 12.13 17.70
N PHE A 291 -5.88 10.80 17.68
CA PHE A 291 -6.46 10.09 16.53
C PHE A 291 -7.93 10.44 16.23
N PRO A 292 -8.82 10.66 17.22
CA PRO A 292 -10.19 11.08 16.95
C PRO A 292 -10.29 12.42 16.19
N ALA A 293 -9.32 13.32 16.38
CA ALA A 293 -9.28 14.63 15.74
C ALA A 293 -8.89 14.56 14.24
N THR A 294 -8.54 13.39 13.71
CA THR A 294 -8.10 13.26 12.31
C THR A 294 -9.23 12.94 11.32
N ARG A 295 -10.49 12.96 11.75
CA ARG A 295 -11.66 12.72 10.88
C ARG A 295 -11.72 13.77 9.77
N GLY A 296 -11.80 13.33 8.52
CA GLY A 296 -11.83 14.21 7.36
C GLY A 296 -10.48 14.81 6.96
N HIS A 297 -9.36 14.33 7.53
CA HIS A 297 -8.02 14.83 7.20
C HIS A 297 -7.27 13.95 6.17
N LEU A 298 -7.83 12.82 5.72
CA LEU A 298 -7.14 11.93 4.79
C LEU A 298 -7.89 11.80 3.47
N VAL A 299 -7.20 12.14 2.39
CA VAL A 299 -7.67 11.92 1.04
C VAL A 299 -7.48 10.45 0.66
N LYS A 300 -8.56 9.77 0.24
CA LYS A 300 -8.49 8.40 -0.30
C LYS A 300 -7.58 8.37 -1.51
N GLN A 301 -6.58 7.49 -1.45
CA GLN A 301 -5.77 7.20 -2.63
C GLN A 301 -6.64 6.51 -3.69
N PRO A 302 -6.34 6.64 -5.00
CA PRO A 302 -7.19 6.06 -6.04
C PRO A 302 -7.47 4.56 -5.91
N VAL A 303 -6.49 3.77 -5.46
CA VAL A 303 -6.69 2.32 -5.19
C VAL A 303 -7.66 2.12 -4.03
N GLU A 304 -7.53 2.89 -2.95
CA GLU A 304 -8.45 2.83 -1.80
C GLU A 304 -9.86 3.24 -2.18
N TRP A 305 -10.00 4.27 -3.00
CA TRP A 305 -11.27 4.75 -3.52
C TRP A 305 -11.96 3.67 -4.37
N LEU A 306 -11.23 3.07 -5.33
CA LEU A 306 -11.80 2.06 -6.23
C LEU A 306 -12.16 0.78 -5.50
N VAL A 307 -11.22 0.20 -4.74
CA VAL A 307 -11.47 -1.02 -3.96
C VAL A 307 -12.59 -0.76 -2.96
N GLY A 308 -12.62 0.42 -2.35
CA GLY A 308 -13.67 0.79 -1.41
C GLY A 308 -15.05 0.83 -2.07
N ALA A 309 -15.14 1.45 -3.24
CA ALA A 309 -16.38 1.54 -4.00
C ALA A 309 -16.87 0.16 -4.45
N VAL A 310 -15.97 -0.68 -4.97
CA VAL A 310 -16.27 -2.06 -5.38
C VAL A 310 -16.87 -2.85 -4.22
N ARG A 311 -16.26 -2.77 -3.02
CA ARG A 311 -16.74 -3.48 -1.83
C ARG A 311 -18.10 -2.99 -1.36
N GLN A 312 -18.26 -1.68 -1.23
CA GLN A 312 -19.49 -1.07 -0.71
C GLN A 312 -20.67 -1.24 -1.68
N LEU A 313 -20.40 -1.32 -2.98
CA LEU A 313 -21.40 -1.60 -4.01
C LEU A 313 -21.67 -3.10 -4.24
N GLY A 314 -21.00 -3.99 -3.50
CA GLY A 314 -21.18 -5.45 -3.64
C GLY A 314 -20.69 -6.02 -4.97
N ILE A 315 -19.75 -5.35 -5.66
CA ILE A 315 -19.24 -5.80 -6.96
C ILE A 315 -18.21 -6.92 -6.74
N ASP A 316 -18.54 -8.12 -7.21
CA ASP A 316 -17.62 -9.26 -7.18
C ASP A 316 -16.66 -9.22 -8.38
N LEU A 317 -15.41 -8.79 -8.14
CA LEU A 317 -14.39 -8.72 -9.19
C LEU A 317 -14.07 -10.09 -9.81
N THR A 318 -14.26 -11.20 -9.09
CA THR A 318 -13.99 -12.55 -9.64
C THR A 318 -14.96 -12.93 -10.75
N LYS A 319 -16.18 -12.38 -10.71
CA LYS A 319 -17.27 -12.63 -11.66
C LYS A 319 -17.30 -11.64 -12.82
N LEU A 320 -16.46 -10.60 -12.80
CA LEU A 320 -16.44 -9.63 -13.89
C LEU A 320 -15.91 -10.25 -15.19
N PRO A 321 -16.61 -10.05 -16.32
CA PRO A 321 -16.14 -10.50 -17.63
C PRO A 321 -14.75 -9.94 -17.97
N ASP A 322 -13.93 -10.72 -18.68
CA ASP A 322 -12.55 -10.32 -19.03
C ASP A 322 -12.47 -8.96 -19.72
N LYS A 323 -13.46 -8.62 -20.56
CA LYS A 323 -13.55 -7.31 -21.24
C LYS A 323 -13.71 -6.11 -20.29
N GLN A 324 -14.16 -6.32 -19.05
CA GLN A 324 -14.32 -5.27 -18.03
C GLN A 324 -13.03 -5.05 -17.21
N ARG A 325 -12.15 -6.05 -17.09
CA ARG A 325 -10.92 -5.97 -16.28
C ARG A 325 -9.98 -4.83 -16.73
N PRO A 326 -9.73 -4.61 -18.04
CA PRO A 326 -8.94 -3.48 -18.51
C PRO A 326 -9.56 -2.12 -18.18
N ARG A 327 -10.90 -2.04 -18.04
CA ARG A 327 -11.58 -0.78 -17.69
C ARG A 327 -11.31 -0.39 -16.24
N MET A 328 -11.35 -1.35 -15.31
CA MET A 328 -11.00 -1.12 -13.89
C MET A 328 -9.57 -0.60 -13.74
N THR A 329 -8.60 -1.27 -14.38
CA THR A 329 -7.20 -0.83 -14.36
C THR A 329 -7.00 0.48 -15.13
N GLY A 330 -7.83 0.77 -16.13
CA GLY A 330 -7.89 2.04 -16.84
C GLY A 330 -8.33 3.21 -15.95
N MET A 331 -9.31 3.00 -15.06
CA MET A 331 -9.76 4.02 -14.09
C MET A 331 -8.61 4.42 -13.15
N LEU A 332 -7.90 3.42 -12.61
CA LEU A 332 -6.72 3.64 -11.76
C LEU A 332 -5.60 4.38 -12.50
N ARG A 333 -5.41 4.07 -13.78
CA ARG A 333 -4.46 4.78 -14.64
C ARG A 333 -4.86 6.25 -14.84
N SER A 334 -6.15 6.54 -15.08
CA SER A 334 -6.62 7.92 -15.20
C SER A 334 -6.51 8.72 -13.91
N LEU A 335 -6.52 8.04 -12.76
CA LEU A 335 -6.33 8.63 -11.44
C LEU A 335 -4.86 8.65 -10.99
N GLY A 336 -3.92 8.12 -11.78
CA GLY A 336 -2.48 8.20 -11.50
C GLY A 336 -1.91 7.15 -10.54
N GLN A 337 -2.67 6.14 -10.14
CA GLN A 337 -2.19 5.11 -9.20
C GLN A 337 -2.59 3.69 -9.62
N VAL A 338 -1.66 2.97 -10.26
CA VAL A 338 -1.83 1.56 -10.63
C VAL A 338 -0.95 0.71 -9.70
N PRO A 339 -1.47 -0.35 -9.05
CA PRO A 339 -0.67 -1.24 -8.21
C PRO A 339 0.60 -1.75 -8.90
N LEU A 340 1.66 -2.01 -8.12
CA LEU A 340 2.99 -2.43 -8.59
C LEU A 340 3.76 -1.36 -9.40
N ARG A 341 3.23 -0.14 -9.55
CA ARG A 341 3.84 0.94 -10.35
C ARG A 341 3.97 2.26 -9.58
N PRO A 342 4.67 2.31 -8.43
CA PRO A 342 5.06 3.58 -7.86
C PRO A 342 5.89 4.38 -8.88
N PRO A 343 5.68 5.70 -9.00
CA PRO A 343 6.35 6.54 -9.99
C PRO A 343 7.80 6.85 -9.62
N SER A 344 8.18 6.78 -8.35
CA SER A 344 9.53 7.03 -7.85
C SER A 344 9.84 6.15 -6.63
N VAL A 345 11.09 6.22 -6.13
CA VAL A 345 11.51 5.57 -4.88
C VAL A 345 10.84 6.15 -3.64
N GLY A 346 10.33 7.39 -3.71
CA GLY A 346 9.47 7.97 -2.68
C GLY A 346 8.02 7.45 -2.67
N GLY A 347 7.66 6.59 -3.64
CA GLY A 347 6.31 6.06 -3.77
C GLY A 347 5.37 6.98 -4.56
N TRP A 348 4.08 6.91 -4.26
CA TRP A 348 3.05 7.76 -4.85
C TRP A 348 2.89 9.06 -4.06
N PRO A 349 2.36 10.13 -4.68
CA PRO A 349 1.99 11.33 -3.94
C PRO A 349 0.87 11.04 -2.92
N SER A 350 0.64 11.98 -2.01
CA SER A 350 -0.36 11.89 -0.93
C SER A 350 -1.20 13.17 -0.84
N GLY A 351 -2.32 13.10 -0.11
CA GLY A 351 -3.16 14.26 0.19
C GLY A 351 -3.74 14.93 -1.06
N ASP A 352 -3.63 16.27 -1.11
CA ASP A 352 -4.26 17.14 -2.10
C ASP A 352 -3.81 16.89 -3.55
N ALA A 353 -2.68 16.21 -3.75
CA ALA A 353 -2.26 15.76 -5.08
C ALA A 353 -3.33 14.86 -5.75
N TRP A 354 -4.23 14.26 -4.98
CA TRP A 354 -5.35 13.45 -5.47
C TRP A 354 -6.68 14.24 -5.61
N LEU A 355 -6.67 15.55 -5.37
CA LEU A 355 -7.84 16.45 -5.39
C LEU A 355 -7.74 17.48 -6.53
N THR A 356 -7.57 17.01 -7.76
CA THR A 356 -7.56 17.86 -8.95
C THR A 356 -8.91 17.84 -9.68
N THR A 357 -9.21 18.85 -10.50
CA THR A 357 -10.41 18.86 -11.37
C THR A 357 -10.48 17.61 -12.26
N SER A 358 -9.33 17.16 -12.80
CA SER A 358 -9.26 15.95 -13.61
C SER A 358 -9.56 14.68 -12.80
N SER A 359 -9.11 14.62 -11.54
CA SER A 359 -9.40 13.49 -10.64
C SER A 359 -10.89 13.39 -10.30
N VAL A 360 -11.59 14.53 -10.13
CA VAL A 360 -13.05 14.56 -9.88
C VAL A 360 -13.80 14.04 -11.09
N GLN A 361 -13.46 14.50 -12.29
CA GLN A 361 -14.07 14.00 -13.53
C GLN A 361 -13.81 12.50 -13.74
N ALA A 362 -12.60 12.03 -13.44
CA ALA A 362 -12.24 10.62 -13.52
C ALA A 362 -13.02 9.78 -12.51
N ARG A 363 -13.17 10.24 -11.26
CA ARG A 363 -14.01 9.57 -10.23
C ARG A 363 -15.47 9.54 -10.62
N LEU A 364 -16.01 10.60 -11.23
CA LEU A 364 -17.40 10.62 -11.71
C LEU A 364 -17.63 9.59 -12.82
N ARG A 365 -16.74 9.53 -13.83
CA ARG A 365 -16.82 8.54 -14.91
C ARG A 365 -16.65 7.10 -14.38
N ALA A 366 -15.72 6.91 -13.45
CA ALA A 366 -15.53 5.63 -12.79
C ALA A 366 -16.77 5.24 -11.96
N GLY A 367 -17.36 6.18 -11.22
CA GLY A 367 -18.59 5.98 -10.45
C GLY A 367 -19.78 5.60 -11.32
N GLN A 368 -19.95 6.22 -12.50
CA GLN A 368 -20.96 5.83 -13.47
C GLN A 368 -20.77 4.40 -13.97
N ALA A 369 -19.53 4.04 -14.29
CA ALA A 369 -19.20 2.69 -14.75
C ALA A 369 -19.42 1.64 -13.65
N LEU A 370 -19.08 1.95 -12.39
CA LEU A 370 -19.32 1.08 -11.24
C LEU A 370 -20.82 0.94 -10.96
N ALA A 371 -21.59 2.03 -10.96
CA ALA A 371 -23.03 2.01 -10.77
C ALA A 371 -23.75 1.11 -11.79
N ALA A 372 -23.24 1.04 -13.02
CA ALA A 372 -23.76 0.16 -14.07
C ALA A 372 -23.44 -1.33 -13.88
N LEU A 373 -22.51 -1.68 -12.97
CA LEU A 373 -22.13 -3.06 -12.63
C LEU A 373 -22.84 -3.58 -11.37
N THR A 374 -23.60 -2.74 -10.67
CA THR A 374 -24.30 -3.12 -9.43
C THR A 374 -25.67 -3.70 -9.70
N ASP A 375 -26.16 -4.51 -8.76
CA ASP A 375 -27.53 -5.03 -8.75
C ASP A 375 -28.55 -4.03 -8.17
N GLY A 376 -28.27 -2.72 -8.23
CA GLY A 376 -29.22 -1.68 -7.82
C GLY A 376 -29.45 -1.58 -6.31
N PRO A 377 -28.41 -1.36 -5.47
CA PRO A 377 -28.53 -1.41 -3.99
C PRO A 377 -29.46 -0.35 -3.38
N LEU A 378 -29.96 0.60 -4.17
CA LEU A 378 -30.87 1.68 -3.73
C LEU A 378 -32.24 1.63 -4.44
N ASP A 379 -32.46 0.65 -5.33
CA ASP A 379 -33.63 0.63 -6.20
C ASP A 379 -34.92 0.48 -5.38
N ASP A 380 -34.90 -0.39 -4.37
CA ASP A 380 -36.02 -0.65 -3.44
C ASP A 380 -36.14 0.37 -2.29
N THR A 381 -35.20 1.32 -2.18
CA THR A 381 -35.27 2.37 -1.14
C THR A 381 -36.22 3.49 -1.56
N PRO A 382 -37.16 3.94 -0.71
CA PRO A 382 -38.01 5.10 -1.01
C PRO A 382 -37.20 6.34 -1.37
N VAL A 383 -37.63 7.11 -2.39
CA VAL A 383 -36.87 8.27 -2.91
C VAL A 383 -36.43 9.24 -1.82
N ARG A 384 -37.31 9.53 -0.85
CA ARG A 384 -37.05 10.43 0.29
C ARG A 384 -35.95 9.93 1.24
N GLU A 385 -35.66 8.63 1.25
CA GLU A 385 -34.69 7.97 2.14
C GLU A 385 -33.39 7.62 1.40
N ARG A 386 -33.35 7.69 0.06
CA ARG A 386 -32.22 7.23 -0.77
C ARG A 386 -30.90 7.95 -0.48
N VAL A 387 -30.92 9.24 -0.16
CA VAL A 387 -29.68 9.98 0.12
C VAL A 387 -29.06 9.57 1.46
N ASP A 388 -29.90 9.24 2.46
CA ASP A 388 -29.44 8.74 3.75
C ASP A 388 -29.02 7.26 3.65
N ALA A 389 -29.73 6.46 2.85
CA ALA A 389 -29.33 5.10 2.50
C ALA A 389 -27.99 5.06 1.75
N LEU A 390 -27.75 6.02 0.85
CA LEU A 390 -26.45 6.18 0.19
C LEU A 390 -25.34 6.49 1.20
N ALA A 391 -25.59 7.34 2.21
CA ALA A 391 -24.61 7.61 3.25
C ALA A 391 -24.22 6.34 4.01
N ARG A 392 -25.23 5.53 4.37
CA ARG A 392 -25.04 4.23 5.03
C ARG A 392 -24.28 3.25 4.13
N LEU A 393 -24.64 3.15 2.85
CA LEU A 393 -24.00 2.27 1.86
C LEU A 393 -22.52 2.60 1.69
N LEU A 394 -22.19 3.88 1.53
CA LEU A 394 -20.83 4.36 1.29
C LEU A 394 -20.00 4.57 2.56
N VAL A 395 -20.61 4.34 3.73
CA VAL A 395 -19.99 4.53 5.06
C VAL A 395 -19.37 5.92 5.18
N VAL A 396 -20.18 6.94 4.86
CA VAL A 396 -19.87 8.34 5.15
C VAL A 396 -20.71 8.78 6.35
N ASP A 397 -20.15 9.65 7.19
CA ASP A 397 -20.80 10.07 8.44
C ASP A 397 -22.05 10.93 8.19
N GLY A 398 -22.11 11.58 7.04
CA GLY A 398 -23.22 12.41 6.59
C GLY A 398 -22.83 13.22 5.37
N TRP A 399 -23.75 14.07 4.93
CA TRP A 399 -23.55 14.98 3.80
C TRP A 399 -23.57 16.42 4.30
N THR A 400 -22.66 17.25 3.81
CA THR A 400 -22.79 18.71 3.97
C THR A 400 -24.09 19.19 3.32
N ALA A 401 -24.63 20.33 3.76
CA ALA A 401 -25.85 20.90 3.18
C ALA A 401 -25.75 21.09 1.66
N ARG A 402 -24.56 21.48 1.17
CA ARG A 402 -24.28 21.64 -0.26
C ARG A 402 -24.31 20.29 -1.00
N THR A 403 -23.63 19.27 -0.50
CA THR A 403 -23.64 17.93 -1.11
C THR A 403 -25.04 17.33 -1.08
N ARG A 404 -25.74 17.45 0.05
CA ARG A 404 -27.13 16.98 0.22
C ARG A 404 -28.05 17.59 -0.84
N ALA A 405 -28.04 18.91 -1.00
CA ALA A 405 -28.86 19.59 -2.00
C ALA A 405 -28.58 19.10 -3.44
N ALA A 406 -27.33 18.79 -3.78
CA ALA A 406 -26.97 18.25 -5.09
C ALA A 406 -27.42 16.79 -5.28
N LEU A 407 -27.34 15.97 -4.23
CA LEU A 407 -27.78 14.57 -4.27
C LEU A 407 -29.30 14.45 -4.33
N ASP A 408 -30.04 15.31 -3.63
CA ASP A 408 -31.52 15.32 -3.63
C ASP A 408 -32.08 15.58 -5.04
N GLN A 409 -31.41 16.39 -5.87
CA GLN A 409 -31.79 16.64 -7.27
C GLN A 409 -31.79 15.37 -8.15
N VAL A 410 -31.07 14.32 -7.74
CA VAL A 410 -30.98 13.06 -8.48
C VAL A 410 -31.49 11.86 -7.67
N ALA A 411 -32.15 12.07 -6.54
CA ALA A 411 -32.59 10.98 -5.66
C ALA A 411 -33.52 9.97 -6.36
N ALA A 412 -34.31 10.42 -7.34
CA ALA A 412 -35.17 9.55 -8.15
C ALA A 412 -34.38 8.64 -9.13
N GLN A 413 -33.09 8.92 -9.38
CA GLN A 413 -32.23 8.24 -10.34
C GLN A 413 -31.11 7.46 -9.61
N PRO A 414 -31.37 6.25 -9.10
CA PRO A 414 -30.47 5.57 -8.15
C PRO A 414 -29.06 5.34 -8.69
N ARG A 415 -28.90 4.98 -9.97
CA ARG A 415 -27.57 4.84 -10.59
C ARG A 415 -26.80 6.16 -10.70
N LYS A 416 -27.49 7.27 -10.98
CA LYS A 416 -26.87 8.61 -11.02
C LYS A 416 -26.51 9.07 -9.61
N LEU A 417 -27.37 8.77 -8.64
CA LEU A 417 -27.13 9.03 -7.22
C LEU A 417 -25.88 8.29 -6.71
N LEU A 418 -25.71 6.99 -7.02
CA LEU A 418 -24.50 6.22 -6.70
C LEU A 418 -23.24 6.86 -7.31
N ALA A 419 -23.30 7.19 -8.60
CA ALA A 419 -22.16 7.79 -9.30
C ALA A 419 -21.74 9.15 -8.72
N LEU A 420 -22.70 10.00 -8.36
CA LEU A 420 -22.42 11.28 -7.70
C LEU A 420 -21.89 11.07 -6.28
N GLY A 421 -22.50 10.17 -5.50
CA GLY A 421 -22.06 9.81 -4.15
C GLY A 421 -20.58 9.45 -4.09
N LEU A 422 -20.12 8.61 -5.01
CA LEU A 422 -18.71 8.21 -5.13
C LEU A 422 -17.76 9.35 -5.54
N ALA A 423 -18.28 10.44 -6.10
CA ALA A 423 -17.50 11.61 -6.51
C ALA A 423 -17.56 12.77 -5.49
N THR A 424 -18.28 12.60 -4.38
CA THR A 424 -18.40 13.65 -3.34
C THR A 424 -17.09 13.87 -2.57
N PRO A 425 -16.90 15.08 -2.01
CA PRO A 425 -15.84 15.35 -1.04
C PRO A 425 -15.91 14.39 0.17
N GLU A 426 -17.09 14.15 0.73
CA GLU A 426 -17.31 13.32 1.92
C GLU A 426 -16.94 11.85 1.69
N TYR A 427 -17.05 11.35 0.45
CA TYR A 427 -16.56 10.02 0.11
C TYR A 427 -15.06 10.01 -0.18
N THR A 428 -14.52 11.08 -0.75
CA THR A 428 -13.11 11.17 -1.18
C THR A 428 -12.17 11.51 -0.04
N VAL A 429 -12.63 12.27 0.94
CA VAL A 429 -11.88 12.70 2.13
C VAL A 429 -12.57 12.12 3.35
N HIS A 430 -11.83 11.37 4.15
CA HIS A 430 -12.34 10.67 5.33
C HIS A 430 -11.43 10.87 6.51
#